data_AF-A0A2J7ZQ90-F1
#
_entry.id   AF-A0A2J7ZQ90-F1
#
_cell.length_a   1.000
_cell.length_b   1.000
_cell.length_c   1.000
_cell.angle_alpha   90.00
_cell.angle_beta   90.00
_cell.angle_gamma   90.00
#
_symmetry.space_group_name_H-M   'P 1'
#
loop_
_entity.id
_entity.type
_entity.pdbx_description
1 polymer ?
#
loop_
_entity_poly.entity_id
_entity_poly.type
_entity_poly.pdbx_seq_one_letter_code
_entity_poly.pdbx_strand_id
1 'polypeptide(L)'
;MPGVSLERLIAEVEPNVITEALTRECIQIQGGEPDTAANKKRSMPFREVECLAFSFKSLACIDNLRGLDTLTKLQLDNNQITTIENVAHLVREDPEWQRLIQVPNLLDPWNEIKEKFNVATDEFKVAVLEQHNRKKSEYDEWLGVVRSYLDDKDSLARKLIVDFEKSKKHTSRMVMDNPAFADSQISGLKVALVALKDELMAIEMEAVEVLDGLVQEFDRAYSELAEVNKAQYNGYFTQVRDLQNSFFNQLTSVAMTVFEKYNSEGSDMENLPEEARTLLQDKDSLMNALQASHDAHMQKIDALEDRLVSQELRGANDLTSSNATWATRRNRDRISEIINYLERNMLELDELAGDDDGAEA
;
A
#
# COMPACT_ATOMS: atom_id res chain seq x y z
N MET A 1 12.38 -15.78 -6.78
CA MET A 1 11.75 -16.46 -5.62
C MET A 1 10.79 -17.55 -6.11
N PRO A 2 10.49 -18.60 -5.31
CA PRO A 2 9.91 -19.86 -5.79
C PRO A 2 8.44 -19.73 -6.23
N GLY A 3 8.07 -20.54 -7.23
CA GLY A 3 6.85 -20.43 -8.03
C GLY A 3 5.53 -20.61 -7.26
N VAL A 4 4.54 -19.82 -7.68
CA VAL A 4 3.21 -19.69 -7.08
C VAL A 4 2.26 -20.72 -7.72
N SER A 5 1.73 -21.65 -6.93
CA SER A 5 0.75 -22.68 -7.34
C SER A 5 -0.54 -22.07 -7.87
N LEU A 6 -1.20 -22.73 -8.83
CA LEU A 6 -2.48 -22.33 -9.42
C LEU A 6 -3.60 -22.17 -8.36
N GLU A 7 -3.51 -22.87 -7.23
CA GLU A 7 -4.43 -22.69 -6.07
C GLU A 7 -4.25 -21.30 -5.41
N ARG A 8 -3.05 -20.72 -5.48
CA ARG A 8 -2.74 -19.35 -5.00
C ARG A 8 -3.21 -18.28 -6.00
N LEU A 9 -3.32 -18.62 -7.29
CA LEU A 9 -3.99 -17.80 -8.32
C LEU A 9 -5.52 -17.87 -8.22
N ILE A 10 -6.09 -18.95 -7.69
CA ILE A 10 -7.54 -19.07 -7.47
C ILE A 10 -7.95 -18.36 -6.16
N ALA A 11 -7.09 -18.39 -5.13
CA ALA A 11 -7.25 -17.55 -3.93
C ALA A 11 -7.05 -16.03 -4.21
N GLU A 12 -6.40 -15.66 -5.32
CA GLU A 12 -6.31 -14.28 -5.83
C GLU A 12 -7.65 -13.78 -6.43
N VAL A 13 -8.66 -14.65 -6.56
CA VAL A 13 -9.98 -14.31 -7.11
C VAL A 13 -11.07 -14.25 -6.03
N GLU A 14 -10.81 -14.72 -4.81
CA GLU A 14 -11.75 -14.59 -3.68
C GLU A 14 -11.35 -13.44 -2.74
N PRO A 15 -12.32 -12.70 -2.17
CA PRO A 15 -12.04 -11.56 -1.30
C PRO A 15 -11.29 -12.02 -0.04
N ASN A 16 -10.07 -11.50 0.16
CA ASN A 16 -9.25 -11.80 1.36
C ASN A 16 -9.93 -11.23 2.63
N VAL A 17 -10.63 -12.09 3.36
CA VAL A 17 -11.15 -11.81 4.72
C VAL A 17 -10.09 -12.23 5.74
N ILE A 18 -10.04 -11.56 6.90
CA ILE A 18 -9.18 -11.99 8.02
C ILE A 18 -9.63 -13.40 8.47
N THR A 19 -8.85 -14.43 8.13
CA THR A 19 -9.06 -15.82 8.54
C THR A 19 -8.12 -16.23 9.66
N GLU A 20 -8.45 -17.29 10.41
CA GLU A 20 -7.58 -17.80 11.48
C GLU A 20 -6.14 -18.07 11.01
N ALA A 21 -5.98 -18.61 9.80
CA ALA A 21 -4.68 -18.89 9.20
C ALA A 21 -3.90 -17.59 8.91
N LEU A 22 -4.58 -16.56 8.37
CA LEU A 22 -3.98 -15.26 8.07
C LEU A 22 -3.60 -14.51 9.36
N THR A 23 -4.46 -14.58 10.39
CA THR A 23 -4.18 -14.01 11.70
C THR A 23 -2.91 -14.61 12.29
N ARG A 24 -2.71 -15.93 12.22
CA ARG A 24 -1.49 -16.60 12.70
C ARG A 24 -0.24 -16.17 11.94
N GLU A 25 -0.34 -15.95 10.64
CA GLU A 25 0.79 -15.49 9.81
C GLU A 25 1.21 -14.06 10.18
N CYS A 26 0.25 -13.23 10.57
CA CYS A 26 0.42 -11.80 10.87
C CYS A 26 0.75 -11.49 12.34
N ILE A 27 0.89 -12.51 13.21
CA ILE A 27 1.33 -12.34 14.61
C ILE A 27 2.76 -11.80 14.63
N GLN A 28 2.95 -10.69 15.36
CA GLN A 28 4.26 -10.10 15.62
C GLN A 28 4.70 -10.51 17.04
N ILE A 29 5.76 -11.32 17.13
CA ILE A 29 6.37 -11.70 18.41
C ILE A 29 7.62 -10.84 18.59
N GLN A 30 7.70 -10.10 19.69
CA GLN A 30 8.89 -9.32 20.02
C GLN A 30 9.96 -10.21 20.67
N GLY A 31 11.11 -10.36 19.99
CA GLY A 31 12.31 -11.01 20.53
C GLY A 31 12.35 -12.54 20.44
N GLY A 32 13.52 -13.07 20.00
CA GLY A 32 13.82 -14.50 19.86
C GLY A 32 14.42 -14.86 18.49
N GLU A 33 15.11 -16.01 18.40
CA GLU A 33 15.64 -16.52 17.13
C GLU A 33 14.49 -16.84 16.13
N PRO A 34 14.71 -16.68 14.80
CA PRO A 34 13.65 -16.75 13.79
C PRO A 34 12.85 -18.06 13.83
N ASP A 35 13.54 -19.19 14.06
CA ASP A 35 12.94 -20.53 14.07
C ASP A 35 12.08 -20.79 15.31
N THR A 36 12.43 -20.19 16.45
CA THR A 36 11.62 -20.28 17.68
C THR A 36 10.40 -19.37 17.61
N ALA A 37 10.51 -18.21 16.96
CA ALA A 37 9.38 -17.32 16.74
C ALA A 37 8.33 -17.96 15.82
N ALA A 38 8.73 -18.65 14.75
CA ALA A 38 7.81 -19.34 13.84
C ALA A 38 7.02 -20.46 14.55
N ASN A 39 7.68 -21.23 15.42
CA ASN A 39 7.03 -22.29 16.20
C ASN A 39 6.10 -21.73 17.29
N LYS A 40 6.46 -20.61 17.90
CA LYS A 40 5.57 -19.90 18.85
C LYS A 40 4.32 -19.35 18.16
N LYS A 41 4.43 -18.74 16.96
CA LYS A 41 3.26 -18.24 16.20
C LYS A 41 2.23 -19.34 15.91
N ARG A 42 2.69 -20.56 15.66
CA ARG A 42 1.82 -21.71 15.34
C ARG A 42 1.13 -22.33 16.54
N SER A 43 1.74 -22.29 17.73
CA SER A 43 1.22 -22.95 18.94
C SER A 43 0.59 -21.98 19.96
N MET A 44 0.74 -20.66 19.77
CA MET A 44 0.20 -19.66 20.68
C MET A 44 -1.35 -19.62 20.63
N PRO A 45 -2.03 -19.60 21.79
CA PRO A 45 -3.46 -19.38 21.87
C PRO A 45 -3.80 -17.90 21.58
N PHE A 46 -4.87 -17.65 20.83
CA PHE A 46 -5.25 -16.29 20.41
C PHE A 46 -5.50 -15.31 21.56
N ARG A 47 -5.90 -15.82 22.72
CA ARG A 47 -6.11 -15.00 23.92
C ARG A 47 -4.86 -14.34 24.49
N GLU A 48 -3.66 -14.74 24.04
CA GLU A 48 -2.37 -14.20 24.49
C GLU A 48 -1.67 -13.36 23.41
N VAL A 49 -2.35 -13.07 22.29
CA VAL A 49 -1.78 -12.28 21.19
C VAL A 49 -1.85 -10.80 21.52
N GLU A 50 -0.69 -10.13 21.57
CA GLU A 50 -0.60 -8.70 21.91
C GLU A 50 -0.43 -7.78 20.69
N CYS A 51 0.20 -8.25 19.60
CA CYS A 51 0.53 -7.44 18.42
C CYS A 51 0.22 -8.15 17.10
N LEU A 52 -0.59 -7.51 16.23
CA LEU A 52 -0.93 -7.98 14.88
C LEU A 52 -0.63 -6.90 13.84
N ALA A 53 0.01 -7.29 12.73
CA ALA A 53 0.28 -6.40 11.60
C ALA A 53 -0.13 -7.06 10.27
N PHE A 54 -1.15 -6.52 9.62
CA PHE A 54 -1.70 -7.00 8.35
C PHE A 54 -1.28 -6.11 7.16
N SER A 55 -0.08 -5.52 7.17
CA SER A 55 0.29 -4.57 6.11
C SER A 55 0.39 -5.25 4.73
N PHE A 56 -0.12 -4.59 3.67
CA PHE A 56 -0.06 -5.06 2.27
C PHE A 56 -0.78 -6.40 1.97
N LYS A 57 -1.84 -6.74 2.72
CA LYS A 57 -2.56 -8.01 2.57
C LYS A 57 -3.84 -7.91 1.74
N SER A 58 -4.15 -6.74 1.16
CA SER A 58 -5.35 -6.50 0.34
C SER A 58 -6.65 -6.95 1.03
N LEU A 59 -6.75 -6.73 2.35
CA LEU A 59 -7.89 -7.16 3.16
C LEU A 59 -9.20 -6.48 2.74
N ALA A 60 -10.21 -7.26 2.38
CA ALA A 60 -11.52 -6.78 1.96
C ALA A 60 -12.38 -6.29 3.14
N CYS A 61 -12.38 -7.04 4.25
CA CYS A 61 -13.20 -6.81 5.45
C CYS A 61 -12.43 -7.20 6.72
N ILE A 62 -12.65 -6.47 7.81
CA ILE A 62 -12.11 -6.79 9.15
C ILE A 62 -13.17 -7.61 9.88
N ASP A 63 -13.01 -8.93 9.91
CA ASP A 63 -13.86 -9.85 10.69
C ASP A 63 -12.97 -10.84 11.48
N ASN A 64 -13.53 -11.68 12.35
CA ASN A 64 -12.82 -12.71 13.13
C ASN A 64 -11.77 -12.23 14.16
N LEU A 65 -11.94 -11.04 14.73
CA LEU A 65 -11.10 -10.58 15.87
C LEU A 65 -11.60 -11.07 17.25
N ARG A 66 -12.63 -11.90 17.31
CA ARG A 66 -13.19 -12.41 18.58
C ARG A 66 -12.24 -13.42 19.23
N GLY A 67 -11.89 -13.21 20.50
CA GLY A 67 -11.00 -14.07 21.30
C GLY A 67 -9.53 -13.62 21.36
N LEU A 68 -9.22 -12.44 20.83
CA LEU A 68 -7.92 -11.75 20.96
C LEU A 68 -7.95 -10.79 22.18
N ASP A 69 -8.19 -11.33 23.37
CA ASP A 69 -8.57 -10.56 24.56
C ASP A 69 -7.44 -9.64 25.09
N THR A 70 -6.19 -9.88 24.69
CA THR A 70 -4.98 -9.14 25.11
C THR A 70 -4.37 -8.26 24.01
N LEU A 71 -5.06 -8.06 22.88
CA LEU A 71 -4.50 -7.32 21.73
C LEU A 71 -4.31 -5.84 22.07
N THR A 72 -3.07 -5.35 22.02
CA THR A 72 -2.71 -3.95 22.33
C THR A 72 -2.29 -3.15 21.10
N LYS A 73 -1.90 -3.82 20.01
CA LYS A 73 -1.48 -3.15 18.76
C LYS A 73 -1.98 -3.88 17.51
N LEU A 74 -2.77 -3.18 16.69
CA LEU A 74 -3.27 -3.64 15.39
C LEU A 74 -2.83 -2.66 14.29
N GLN A 75 -2.06 -3.13 13.31
CA GLN A 75 -1.51 -2.31 12.22
C GLN A 75 -2.03 -2.81 10.87
N LEU A 76 -2.65 -1.94 10.07
CA LEU A 76 -3.45 -2.30 8.88
C LEU A 76 -3.01 -1.59 7.58
N ASP A 77 -1.77 -1.09 7.53
CA ASP A 77 -1.31 -0.19 6.46
C ASP A 77 -1.35 -0.85 5.07
N ASN A 78 -1.73 -0.10 4.03
CA ASN A 78 -1.75 -0.57 2.63
C ASN A 78 -2.64 -1.80 2.35
N ASN A 79 -3.82 -1.89 2.97
CA ASN A 79 -4.86 -2.84 2.58
C ASN A 79 -5.94 -2.18 1.71
N GLN A 80 -6.33 -2.87 0.63
CA GLN A 80 -7.50 -2.52 -0.19
C GLN A 80 -8.78 -3.01 0.48
N ILE A 81 -9.31 -2.23 1.44
CA ILE A 81 -10.63 -2.50 2.03
C ILE A 81 -11.67 -2.36 0.91
N THR A 82 -11.99 -3.48 0.26
CA THR A 82 -12.97 -3.59 -0.83
C THR A 82 -14.40 -3.65 -0.35
N THR A 83 -14.64 -3.78 0.98
CA THR A 83 -15.91 -3.31 1.53
C THR A 83 -15.87 -1.79 1.64
N ILE A 84 -16.10 -1.10 0.52
CA ILE A 84 -16.86 0.14 0.61
C ILE A 84 -18.26 -0.33 0.95
N GLU A 85 -18.57 -0.30 2.24
CA GLU A 85 -19.87 -0.68 2.76
C GLU A 85 -20.93 0.01 1.91
N ASN A 86 -21.68 -0.82 1.20
CA ASN A 86 -22.74 -0.41 0.29
C ASN A 86 -23.72 0.51 1.04
N VAL A 87 -24.64 1.15 0.31
CA VAL A 87 -25.70 2.07 0.80
C VAL A 87 -26.39 1.65 2.13
N ALA A 88 -26.34 0.37 2.47
CA ALA A 88 -26.66 -0.18 3.79
C ALA A 88 -26.01 0.55 4.99
N HIS A 89 -24.80 1.11 4.88
CA HIS A 89 -24.19 1.84 6.01
C HIS A 89 -24.69 3.28 6.15
N LEU A 90 -25.11 3.93 5.05
CA LEU A 90 -25.83 5.20 5.12
C LEU A 90 -27.10 5.01 5.97
N VAL A 91 -27.85 3.96 5.65
CA VAL A 91 -29.08 3.52 6.31
C VAL A 91 -28.88 3.02 7.74
N ARG A 92 -27.83 2.23 8.02
CA ARG A 92 -27.65 1.58 9.33
C ARG A 92 -27.30 2.55 10.46
N GLU A 93 -26.60 3.63 10.14
CA GLU A 93 -26.22 4.65 11.13
C GLU A 93 -26.86 6.01 10.85
N ASP A 94 -27.91 6.03 10.03
CA ASP A 94 -28.85 7.15 10.00
C ASP A 94 -29.75 7.06 11.26
N PRO A 95 -29.72 8.08 12.14
CA PRO A 95 -30.47 8.06 13.39
C PRO A 95 -31.99 8.06 13.19
N GLU A 96 -32.48 8.55 12.06
CA GLU A 96 -33.90 8.69 11.77
C GLU A 96 -34.44 7.59 10.86
N TRP A 97 -33.57 6.85 10.16
CA TRP A 97 -34.00 5.83 9.19
C TRP A 97 -34.97 4.80 9.74
N GLN A 98 -34.72 4.32 10.98
CA GLN A 98 -35.59 3.33 11.64
C GLN A 98 -37.00 3.86 11.94
N ARG A 99 -37.17 5.19 12.02
CA ARG A 99 -38.46 5.84 12.22
C ARG A 99 -39.11 6.12 10.87
N LEU A 100 -38.34 6.63 9.90
CA LEU A 100 -38.82 6.95 8.55
C LEU A 100 -39.34 5.70 7.80
N ILE A 101 -38.70 4.55 7.93
CA ILE A 101 -39.15 3.30 7.29
C ILE A 101 -40.51 2.81 7.77
N GLN A 102 -40.95 3.23 8.96
CA GLN A 102 -42.26 2.85 9.49
C GLN A 102 -43.41 3.63 8.83
N VAL A 103 -43.11 4.75 8.19
CA VAL A 103 -44.11 5.56 7.49
C VAL A 103 -44.47 4.87 6.16
N PRO A 104 -45.74 4.44 5.96
CA PRO A 104 -46.10 3.71 4.75
C PRO A 104 -45.88 4.51 3.48
N ASN A 105 -45.33 3.85 2.46
CA ASN A 105 -45.04 4.40 1.12
C ASN A 105 -44.06 5.58 1.10
N LEU A 106 -43.48 5.98 2.24
CA LEU A 106 -42.56 7.11 2.31
C LEU A 106 -41.30 6.84 1.48
N LEU A 107 -40.79 5.61 1.53
CA LEU A 107 -39.56 5.20 0.86
C LEU A 107 -39.78 4.68 -0.56
N ASP A 108 -40.95 4.85 -1.18
CA ASP A 108 -41.19 4.41 -2.56
C ASP A 108 -40.16 4.95 -3.57
N PRO A 109 -39.69 6.22 -3.47
CA PRO A 109 -38.62 6.74 -4.33
C PRO A 109 -37.28 6.01 -4.21
N TRP A 110 -37.06 5.24 -3.13
CA TRP A 110 -35.77 4.62 -2.83
C TRP A 110 -35.31 3.65 -3.90
N ASN A 111 -36.23 2.85 -4.46
CA ASN A 111 -35.85 1.80 -5.41
C ASN A 111 -35.23 2.38 -6.68
N GLU A 112 -35.80 3.46 -7.21
CA GLU A 112 -35.28 4.13 -8.40
C GLU A 112 -33.91 4.77 -8.13
N ILE A 113 -33.76 5.46 -6.99
CA ILE A 113 -32.49 6.08 -6.62
C ILE A 113 -31.41 5.02 -6.39
N LYS A 114 -31.76 3.93 -5.70
CA LYS A 114 -30.85 2.82 -5.44
C LYS A 114 -30.33 2.20 -6.73
N GLU A 115 -31.19 2.04 -7.75
CA GLU A 115 -30.75 1.54 -9.05
C GLU A 115 -29.77 2.49 -9.74
N LYS A 116 -30.05 3.80 -9.73
CA LYS A 116 -29.12 4.81 -10.27
C LYS A 116 -27.80 4.87 -9.49
N PHE A 117 -27.85 4.72 -8.17
CA PHE A 117 -26.66 4.64 -7.33
C PHE A 117 -25.81 3.44 -7.71
N ASN A 118 -26.42 2.25 -7.85
CA ASN A 118 -25.70 1.05 -8.24
C ASN A 118 -25.01 1.21 -9.60
N VAL A 119 -25.68 1.80 -10.59
CA VAL A 119 -25.10 2.08 -11.91
C VAL A 119 -23.88 3.00 -11.78
N ALA A 120 -24.01 4.13 -11.08
CA ALA A 120 -22.90 5.05 -10.85
C ALA A 120 -21.73 4.37 -10.12
N THR A 121 -22.02 3.52 -9.13
CA THR A 121 -21.02 2.75 -8.40
C THR A 121 -20.31 1.73 -9.30
N ASP A 122 -21.03 1.04 -10.18
CA ASP A 122 -20.44 0.04 -11.06
C ASP A 122 -19.57 0.68 -12.14
N GLU A 123 -19.98 1.82 -12.71
CA GLU A 123 -19.15 2.62 -13.61
C GLU A 123 -17.86 3.09 -12.91
N PHE A 124 -18.00 3.61 -11.69
CA PHE A 124 -16.87 4.04 -10.87
C PHE A 124 -15.89 2.90 -10.57
N LYS A 125 -16.39 1.70 -10.22
CA LYS A 125 -15.54 0.52 -9.99
C LYS A 125 -14.71 0.18 -11.22
N VAL A 126 -15.32 0.17 -12.41
CA VAL A 126 -14.61 -0.13 -13.66
C VAL A 126 -13.49 0.89 -13.88
N ALA A 127 -13.79 2.19 -13.73
CA ALA A 127 -12.81 3.25 -13.91
C ALA A 127 -11.64 3.16 -12.92
N VAL A 128 -11.90 2.94 -11.62
CA VAL A 128 -10.85 2.85 -10.60
C VAL A 128 -10.01 1.58 -10.76
N LEU A 129 -10.61 0.45 -11.13
CA LEU A 129 -9.88 -0.79 -11.39
C LEU A 129 -8.95 -0.65 -12.62
N GLU A 130 -9.42 0.00 -13.68
CA GLU A 130 -8.58 0.31 -14.84
C GLU A 130 -7.38 1.18 -14.44
N GLN A 131 -7.62 2.25 -13.68
CA GLN A 131 -6.54 3.11 -13.19
C GLN A 131 -5.57 2.40 -12.26
N HIS A 132 -6.07 1.52 -11.39
CA HIS A 132 -5.22 0.67 -10.55
C HIS A 132 -4.29 -0.20 -11.41
N ASN A 133 -4.82 -0.82 -12.47
CA ASN A 133 -4.01 -1.63 -13.38
C ASN A 133 -2.95 -0.78 -14.11
N ARG A 134 -3.27 0.46 -14.48
CA ARG A 134 -2.31 1.40 -15.05
C ARG A 134 -1.20 1.75 -14.07
N LYS A 135 -1.52 2.08 -12.81
CA LYS A 135 -0.53 2.34 -11.76
C LYS A 135 0.39 1.14 -11.51
N LYS A 136 -0.16 -0.07 -11.56
CA LYS A 136 0.62 -1.30 -11.46
C LYS A 136 1.56 -1.47 -12.66
N SER A 137 1.07 -1.28 -13.88
CA SER A 137 1.89 -1.37 -15.11
C SER A 137 3.04 -0.37 -15.07
N GLU A 138 2.75 0.89 -14.72
CA GLU A 138 3.75 1.96 -14.58
C GLU A 138 4.88 1.55 -13.62
N TYR A 139 4.52 1.00 -12.45
CA TYR A 139 5.50 0.53 -11.48
C TYR A 139 6.32 -0.67 -11.98
N ASP A 140 5.66 -1.66 -12.59
CA ASP A 140 6.31 -2.86 -13.10
C ASP A 140 7.29 -2.53 -14.24
N GLU A 141 6.91 -1.61 -15.13
CA GLU A 141 7.73 -1.12 -16.23
C GLU A 141 8.95 -0.34 -15.72
N TRP A 142 8.73 0.64 -14.83
CA TRP A 142 9.82 1.38 -14.19
C TRP A 142 10.81 0.45 -13.47
N LEU A 143 10.29 -0.48 -12.67
CA LEU A 143 11.11 -1.43 -11.94
C LEU A 143 11.90 -2.36 -12.88
N GLY A 144 11.30 -2.74 -14.01
CA GLY A 144 11.97 -3.49 -15.08
C GLY A 144 13.15 -2.73 -15.66
N VAL A 145 12.97 -1.45 -16.00
CA VAL A 145 14.02 -0.58 -16.54
C VAL A 145 15.15 -0.39 -15.53
N VAL A 146 14.81 -0.06 -14.28
CA VAL A 146 15.78 0.10 -13.19
C VAL A 146 16.60 -1.18 -13.02
N ARG A 147 15.96 -2.35 -12.93
CA ARG A 147 16.66 -3.63 -12.76
C ARG A 147 17.60 -3.92 -13.92
N SER A 148 17.13 -3.79 -15.16
CA SER A 148 17.97 -4.03 -16.34
C SER A 148 19.19 -3.13 -16.34
N TYR A 149 19.02 -1.84 -16.08
CA TYR A 149 20.12 -0.88 -16.04
C TYR A 149 21.15 -1.25 -14.96
N LEU A 150 20.69 -1.65 -13.77
CA LEU A 150 21.57 -2.03 -12.68
C LEU A 150 22.29 -3.35 -12.91
N ASP A 151 21.64 -4.33 -13.51
CA ASP A 151 22.27 -5.60 -13.89
C ASP A 151 23.41 -5.38 -14.90
N ASP A 152 23.24 -4.44 -15.83
CA ASP A 152 24.28 -4.05 -16.78
C ASP A 152 25.49 -3.40 -16.06
N LYS A 153 25.23 -2.47 -15.13
CA LYS A 153 26.31 -1.84 -14.33
C LYS A 153 27.03 -2.84 -13.43
N ASP A 154 26.29 -3.74 -12.78
CA ASP A 154 26.84 -4.81 -11.95
C ASP A 154 27.68 -5.79 -12.78
N SER A 155 27.28 -6.06 -14.02
CA SER A 155 28.05 -6.89 -14.95
C SER A 155 29.37 -6.24 -15.36
N LEU A 156 29.39 -4.92 -15.61
CA LEU A 156 30.60 -4.17 -15.88
C LEU A 156 31.54 -4.17 -14.67
N ALA A 157 31.03 -3.82 -13.49
CA ALA A 157 31.80 -3.82 -12.25
C ALA A 157 32.40 -5.20 -11.93
N ARG A 158 31.61 -6.27 -12.10
CA ARG A 158 32.07 -7.66 -11.91
C ARG A 158 33.23 -8.01 -12.84
N LYS A 159 33.17 -7.59 -14.10
CA LYS A 159 34.25 -7.86 -15.05
C LYS A 159 35.56 -7.22 -14.60
N LEU A 160 35.51 -5.95 -14.18
CA LEU A 160 36.69 -5.22 -13.67
C LEU A 160 37.30 -5.91 -12.44
N ILE A 161 36.46 -6.29 -11.48
CA ILE A 161 36.90 -7.02 -10.27
C ILE A 161 37.55 -8.36 -10.64
N VAL A 162 36.92 -9.14 -11.53
CA VAL A 162 37.46 -10.44 -11.96
C VAL A 162 38.82 -10.30 -12.65
N ASP A 163 39.02 -9.28 -13.47
CA ASP A 163 40.29 -9.04 -14.16
C ASP A 163 41.40 -8.58 -13.20
N PHE A 164 41.05 -7.79 -12.18
CA PHE A 164 41.97 -7.48 -11.08
C PHE A 164 42.35 -8.71 -10.26
N GLU A 165 41.38 -9.54 -9.85
CA GLU A 165 41.64 -10.75 -9.06
C GLU A 165 42.54 -11.75 -9.79
N LYS A 166 42.40 -11.88 -11.13
CA LYS A 166 43.33 -12.67 -11.95
C LYS A 166 44.75 -12.10 -11.91
N SER A 167 44.88 -10.78 -12.05
CA SER A 167 46.18 -10.09 -12.02
C SER A 167 46.85 -10.26 -10.66
N LYS A 168 46.08 -10.05 -9.57
CA LYS A 168 46.52 -10.27 -8.20
C LYS A 168 47.04 -11.70 -7.97
N LYS A 169 46.28 -12.70 -8.41
CA LYS A 169 46.67 -14.11 -8.29
C LYS A 169 47.93 -14.44 -9.09
N HIS A 170 48.09 -13.88 -10.28
CA HIS A 170 49.27 -14.08 -11.10
C HIS A 170 50.53 -13.48 -10.44
N THR A 171 50.45 -12.22 -10.03
CA THR A 171 51.55 -11.55 -9.34
C THR A 171 51.90 -12.23 -8.02
N SER A 172 50.91 -12.66 -7.23
CA SER A 172 51.19 -13.38 -5.97
C SER A 172 52.05 -14.62 -6.19
N ARG A 173 51.79 -15.38 -7.27
CA ARG A 173 52.63 -16.53 -7.65
C ARG A 173 54.03 -16.11 -8.09
N MET A 174 54.14 -15.05 -8.90
CA MET A 174 55.44 -14.55 -9.33
C MET A 174 56.31 -14.06 -8.17
N VAL A 175 55.71 -13.43 -7.17
CA VAL A 175 56.39 -12.96 -5.97
C VAL A 175 56.87 -14.14 -5.11
N MET A 176 56.05 -15.19 -4.96
CA MET A 176 56.46 -16.43 -4.29
C MET A 176 57.63 -17.13 -5.02
N ASP A 177 57.62 -17.14 -6.36
CA ASP A 177 58.66 -17.78 -7.16
C ASP A 177 59.95 -16.93 -7.25
N ASN A 178 59.85 -15.60 -7.11
CA ASN A 178 60.97 -14.66 -7.23
C ASN A 178 60.83 -13.45 -6.29
N PRO A 179 61.22 -13.59 -5.00
CA PRO A 179 61.07 -12.55 -3.99
C PRO A 179 61.82 -11.25 -4.27
N ALA A 180 62.91 -11.30 -5.08
CA ALA A 180 63.76 -10.14 -5.36
C ALA A 180 63.05 -8.96 -6.06
N PHE A 181 61.85 -9.19 -6.61
CA PHE A 181 61.05 -8.16 -7.29
C PHE A 181 59.69 -7.93 -6.62
N ALA A 182 59.48 -8.45 -5.40
CA ALA A 182 58.22 -8.39 -4.66
C ALA A 182 57.68 -6.96 -4.56
N ASP A 183 58.49 -6.03 -4.05
CA ASP A 183 58.09 -4.63 -3.83
C ASP A 183 57.63 -3.93 -5.10
N SER A 184 58.37 -4.08 -6.20
CA SER A 184 58.01 -3.42 -7.46
C SER A 184 56.71 -3.98 -8.04
N GLN A 185 56.49 -5.29 -7.94
CA GLN A 185 55.30 -5.94 -8.48
C GLN A 185 54.06 -5.65 -7.63
N ILE A 186 54.21 -5.66 -6.30
CA ILE A 186 53.13 -5.32 -5.37
C ILE A 186 52.76 -3.84 -5.49
N SER A 187 53.74 -2.95 -5.62
CA SER A 187 53.49 -1.52 -5.88
C SER A 187 52.67 -1.32 -7.17
N GLY A 188 52.99 -2.06 -8.24
CA GLY A 188 52.20 -2.06 -9.47
C GLY A 188 50.75 -2.51 -9.25
N LEU A 189 50.52 -3.54 -8.45
CA LEU A 189 49.16 -3.99 -8.08
C LEU A 189 48.40 -2.97 -7.24
N LYS A 190 49.06 -2.27 -6.31
CA LYS A 190 48.43 -1.21 -5.50
C LYS A 190 47.94 -0.07 -6.40
N VAL A 191 48.73 0.34 -7.39
CA VAL A 191 48.30 1.33 -8.39
C VAL A 191 47.09 0.83 -9.19
N ALA A 192 47.12 -0.43 -9.65
CA ALA A 192 46.00 -1.04 -10.36
C ALA A 192 44.73 -1.15 -9.50
N LEU A 193 44.86 -1.41 -8.20
CA LEU A 193 43.75 -1.48 -7.26
C LEU A 193 43.10 -0.10 -7.03
N VAL A 194 43.90 0.96 -6.92
CA VAL A 194 43.38 2.33 -6.83
C VAL A 194 42.65 2.72 -8.12
N ALA A 195 43.22 2.39 -9.28
CA ALA A 195 42.58 2.62 -10.58
C ALA A 195 41.25 1.86 -10.70
N LEU A 196 41.20 0.58 -10.28
CA LEU A 196 39.96 -0.20 -10.21
C LEU A 196 38.90 0.50 -9.36
N LYS A 197 39.28 0.96 -8.16
CA LYS A 197 38.35 1.67 -7.28
C LYS A 197 37.83 2.95 -7.96
N ASP A 198 38.67 3.71 -8.65
CA ASP A 198 38.22 4.91 -9.37
C ASP A 198 37.27 4.58 -10.52
N GLU A 199 37.49 3.49 -11.26
CA GLU A 199 36.56 3.00 -12.29
C GLU A 199 35.22 2.54 -11.70
N LEU A 200 35.23 1.81 -10.58
CA LEU A 200 34.03 1.39 -9.87
C LEU A 200 33.23 2.58 -9.33
N MET A 201 33.92 3.61 -8.82
CA MET A 201 33.30 4.86 -8.37
C MET A 201 32.68 5.64 -9.54
N ALA A 202 33.33 5.64 -10.72
CA ALA A 202 32.78 6.27 -11.92
C ALA A 202 31.49 5.55 -12.40
N ILE A 203 31.47 4.22 -12.36
CA ILE A 203 30.27 3.42 -12.65
C ILE A 203 29.13 3.78 -11.68
N GLU A 204 29.41 3.88 -10.37
CA GLU A 204 28.37 4.24 -9.40
C GLU A 204 27.91 5.70 -9.55
N MET A 205 28.81 6.64 -9.88
CA MET A 205 28.44 8.03 -10.16
C MET A 205 27.45 8.12 -11.33
N GLU A 206 27.75 7.43 -12.44
CA GLU A 206 26.84 7.34 -13.59
C GLU A 206 25.52 6.63 -13.22
N ALA A 207 25.59 5.60 -12.39
CA ALA A 207 24.39 4.91 -11.92
C ALA A 207 23.47 5.84 -11.11
N VAL A 208 24.03 6.67 -10.22
CA VAL A 208 23.29 7.66 -9.43
C VAL A 208 22.60 8.68 -10.32
N GLU A 209 23.30 9.24 -11.31
CA GLU A 209 22.73 10.24 -12.23
C GLU A 209 21.55 9.67 -13.04
N VAL A 210 21.70 8.46 -13.59
CA VAL A 210 20.62 7.83 -14.37
C VAL A 210 19.45 7.41 -13.47
N LEU A 211 19.72 6.85 -12.29
CA LEU A 211 18.67 6.46 -11.35
C LEU A 211 17.88 7.67 -10.85
N ASP A 212 18.52 8.82 -10.61
CA ASP A 212 17.81 10.05 -10.21
C ASP A 212 16.80 10.48 -11.30
N GLY A 213 17.21 10.44 -12.57
CA GLY A 213 16.31 10.69 -13.70
C GLY A 213 15.14 9.70 -13.77
N LEU A 214 15.43 8.39 -13.64
CA LEU A 214 14.40 7.34 -13.69
C LEU A 214 13.40 7.44 -12.51
N VAL A 215 13.89 7.75 -11.31
CA VAL A 215 13.04 7.96 -10.13
C VAL A 215 12.16 9.18 -10.30
N GLN A 216 12.73 10.32 -10.73
CA GLN A 216 11.97 11.55 -10.95
C GLN A 216 10.88 11.40 -12.02
N GLU A 217 11.20 10.69 -13.12
CA GLU A 217 10.24 10.43 -14.18
C GLU A 217 9.07 9.56 -13.69
N PHE A 218 9.37 8.48 -12.98
CA PHE A 218 8.35 7.62 -12.37
C PHE A 218 7.53 8.37 -11.33
N ASP A 219 8.15 9.12 -10.42
CA ASP A 219 7.45 9.84 -9.36
C ASP A 219 6.47 10.87 -9.96
N ARG A 220 6.86 11.54 -11.05
CA ARG A 220 5.97 12.42 -11.82
C ARG A 220 4.81 11.63 -12.43
N ALA A 221 5.10 10.58 -13.20
CA ALA A 221 4.08 9.79 -13.91
C ALA A 221 3.07 9.15 -12.93
N TYR A 222 3.56 8.58 -11.83
CA TYR A 222 2.74 7.97 -10.80
C TYR A 222 1.89 9.01 -10.06
N SER A 223 2.42 10.21 -9.80
CA SER A 223 1.66 11.31 -9.21
C SER A 223 0.55 11.81 -10.14
N GLU A 224 0.81 11.89 -11.45
CA GLU A 224 -0.22 12.21 -12.45
C GLU A 224 -1.34 11.16 -12.45
N LEU A 225 -1.01 9.86 -12.37
CA LEU A 225 -2.00 8.79 -12.24
C LEU A 225 -2.82 8.91 -10.94
N ALA A 226 -2.19 9.29 -9.83
CA ALA A 226 -2.89 9.52 -8.56
C ALA A 226 -3.86 10.72 -8.64
N GLU A 227 -3.49 11.79 -9.33
CA GLU A 227 -4.38 12.94 -9.58
C GLU A 227 -5.56 12.55 -10.49
N VAL A 228 -5.35 11.67 -11.48
CA VAL A 228 -6.45 11.12 -12.28
C VAL A 228 -7.40 10.30 -11.40
N ASN A 229 -6.89 9.45 -10.50
CA ASN A 229 -7.73 8.70 -9.55
C ASN A 229 -8.52 9.62 -8.62
N LYS A 230 -7.90 10.67 -8.09
CA LYS A 230 -8.58 11.71 -7.32
C LYS A 230 -9.74 12.33 -8.09
N ALA A 231 -9.54 12.65 -9.38
CA ALA A 231 -10.63 13.16 -10.21
C ALA A 231 -11.77 12.14 -10.39
N GLN A 232 -11.47 10.83 -10.48
CA GLN A 232 -12.49 9.77 -10.51
C GLN A 232 -13.29 9.71 -9.20
N TYR A 233 -12.64 9.77 -8.04
CA TYR A 233 -13.32 9.85 -6.74
C TYR A 233 -14.25 11.06 -6.70
N ASN A 234 -13.73 12.27 -6.96
CA ASN A 234 -14.52 13.50 -6.91
C ASN A 234 -15.73 13.47 -7.87
N GLY A 235 -15.53 12.91 -9.07
CA GLY A 235 -16.60 12.72 -10.05
C GLY A 235 -17.70 11.81 -9.53
N TYR A 236 -17.34 10.65 -8.99
CA TYR A 236 -18.29 9.69 -8.42
C TYR A 236 -19.04 10.27 -7.22
N PHE A 237 -18.34 10.89 -6.27
CA PHE A 237 -18.97 11.48 -5.09
C PHE A 237 -19.87 12.66 -5.42
N THR A 238 -19.58 13.39 -6.50
CA THR A 238 -20.50 14.40 -7.03
C THR A 238 -21.80 13.79 -7.54
N GLN A 239 -21.73 12.72 -8.33
CA GLN A 239 -22.93 12.01 -8.77
C GLN A 239 -23.74 11.44 -7.59
N VAL A 240 -23.05 10.90 -6.58
CA VAL A 240 -23.69 10.37 -5.37
C VAL A 240 -24.40 11.47 -4.57
N ARG A 241 -23.77 12.65 -4.39
CA ARG A 241 -24.41 13.82 -3.77
C ARG A 241 -25.66 14.25 -4.54
N ASP A 242 -25.59 14.28 -5.88
CA ASP A 242 -26.74 14.64 -6.71
C ASP A 242 -27.90 13.62 -6.58
N LEU A 243 -27.59 12.33 -6.51
CA LEU A 243 -28.59 11.28 -6.26
C LEU A 243 -29.20 11.38 -4.87
N GLN A 244 -28.40 11.67 -3.83
CA GLN A 244 -28.88 11.87 -2.47
C GLN A 244 -29.77 13.12 -2.34
N ASN A 245 -29.41 14.21 -3.03
CA ASN A 245 -30.24 15.41 -3.14
C ASN A 245 -31.55 15.12 -3.87
N SER A 246 -31.50 14.37 -4.98
CA SER A 246 -32.68 13.95 -5.72
C SER A 246 -33.61 13.09 -4.86
N PHE A 247 -33.05 12.14 -4.12
CA PHE A 247 -33.79 11.30 -3.18
C PHE A 247 -34.49 12.14 -2.12
N PHE A 248 -33.76 13.04 -1.46
CA PHE A 248 -34.31 13.90 -0.42
C PHE A 248 -35.48 14.77 -0.92
N ASN A 249 -35.35 15.35 -2.12
CA ASN A 249 -36.42 16.14 -2.73
C ASN A 249 -37.69 15.30 -3.00
N GLN A 250 -37.52 14.10 -3.55
CA GLN A 250 -38.65 13.18 -3.80
C GLN A 250 -39.27 12.70 -2.49
N LEU A 251 -38.44 12.32 -1.52
CA LEU A 251 -38.83 11.88 -0.20
C LEU A 251 -39.65 12.96 0.52
N THR A 252 -39.23 14.22 0.44
CA THR A 252 -39.96 15.37 0.98
C THR A 252 -41.33 15.56 0.32
N SER A 253 -41.40 15.42 -1.02
CA SER A 253 -42.68 15.52 -1.73
C SER A 253 -43.64 14.39 -1.34
N VAL A 254 -43.14 13.17 -1.20
CA VAL A 254 -43.93 12.01 -0.75
C VAL A 254 -44.37 12.20 0.71
N ALA A 255 -43.47 12.66 1.58
CA ALA A 255 -43.78 12.94 2.98
C ALA A 255 -44.94 13.91 3.15
N MET A 256 -44.96 15.00 2.37
CA MET A 256 -46.09 15.95 2.37
C MET A 256 -47.40 15.30 1.96
N THR A 257 -47.37 14.46 0.92
CA THR A 257 -48.56 13.74 0.43
C THR A 257 -49.07 12.73 1.48
N VAL A 258 -48.16 12.00 2.13
CA VAL A 258 -48.49 11.05 3.19
C VAL A 258 -49.03 11.77 4.42
N PHE A 259 -48.43 12.89 4.81
CA PHE A 259 -48.90 13.73 5.92
C PHE A 259 -50.33 14.25 5.70
N GLU A 260 -50.61 14.80 4.51
CA GLU A 260 -51.96 15.26 4.16
C GLU A 260 -52.99 14.12 4.16
N LYS A 261 -52.61 12.95 3.63
CA LYS A 261 -53.48 11.76 3.60
C LYS A 261 -53.87 11.30 5.01
N TYR A 262 -52.91 11.18 5.92
CA TYR A 262 -53.19 10.66 7.27
C TYR A 262 -53.80 11.70 8.22
N ASN A 263 -53.74 12.99 7.88
CA ASN A 263 -54.44 14.05 8.62
C ASN A 263 -55.79 14.45 8.01
N SER A 264 -56.27 13.72 7.00
CA SER A 264 -57.62 13.89 6.44
C SER A 264 -58.69 13.13 7.25
N GLU A 265 -59.95 13.57 7.15
CA GLU A 265 -61.07 12.92 7.86
C GLU A 265 -61.27 11.47 7.40
N GLY A 266 -61.36 10.54 8.36
CA GLY A 266 -61.54 9.10 8.07
C GLY A 266 -60.24 8.36 7.68
N SER A 267 -59.08 8.94 7.97
CA SER A 267 -57.79 8.27 7.76
C SER A 267 -57.58 7.07 8.69
N ASP A 268 -56.71 6.15 8.26
CA ASP A 268 -56.36 4.95 9.02
C ASP A 268 -55.14 5.17 9.94
N MET A 269 -55.01 6.39 10.48
CA MET A 269 -53.86 6.82 11.27
C MET A 269 -53.67 5.95 12.54
N GLU A 270 -54.76 5.50 13.16
CA GLU A 270 -54.72 4.68 14.39
C GLU A 270 -54.11 3.28 14.18
N ASN A 271 -54.16 2.76 12.94
CA ASN A 271 -53.60 1.44 12.60
C ASN A 271 -52.10 1.50 12.25
N LEU A 272 -51.49 2.68 12.24
CA LEU A 272 -50.07 2.82 11.97
C LEU A 272 -49.21 2.48 13.20
N PRO A 273 -47.95 2.03 12.96
CA PRO A 273 -46.94 1.91 14.00
C PRO A 273 -46.79 3.20 14.83
N GLU A 274 -46.39 3.06 16.10
CA GLU A 274 -46.32 4.19 17.04
C GLU A 274 -45.40 5.31 16.53
N GLU A 275 -44.22 4.95 16.06
CA GLU A 275 -43.21 5.90 15.57
C GLU A 275 -43.69 6.62 14.30
N ALA A 276 -44.40 5.92 13.42
CA ALA A 276 -45.01 6.51 12.23
C ALA A 276 -46.13 7.50 12.61
N ARG A 277 -46.96 7.15 13.60
CA ARG A 277 -47.98 8.09 14.13
C ARG A 277 -47.32 9.32 14.73
N THR A 278 -46.28 9.16 15.54
CA THR A 278 -45.58 10.29 16.16
C THR A 278 -45.00 11.24 15.10
N LEU A 279 -44.40 10.70 14.04
CA LEU A 279 -43.87 11.52 12.95
C LEU A 279 -44.99 12.25 12.18
N LEU A 280 -46.10 11.58 11.89
CA LEU A 280 -47.20 12.14 11.08
C LEU A 280 -48.14 13.08 11.86
N GLN A 281 -48.01 13.14 13.19
CA GLN A 281 -48.80 14.04 14.04
C GLN A 281 -48.37 15.50 13.94
N ASP A 282 -47.10 15.75 13.61
CA ASP A 282 -46.52 17.09 13.50
C ASP A 282 -45.66 17.21 12.24
N LYS A 283 -46.04 18.14 11.36
CA LYS A 283 -45.35 18.39 10.09
C LYS A 283 -43.90 18.77 10.33
N ASP A 284 -43.63 19.61 11.34
CA ASP A 284 -42.28 20.08 11.62
C ASP A 284 -41.40 18.92 12.11
N SER A 285 -41.93 18.04 12.96
CA SER A 285 -41.25 16.82 13.39
C SER A 285 -40.90 15.88 12.23
N LEU A 286 -41.81 15.65 11.28
CA LEU A 286 -41.54 14.85 10.08
C LEU A 286 -40.43 15.49 9.23
N MET A 287 -40.54 16.78 8.96
CA MET A 287 -39.56 17.51 8.14
C MET A 287 -38.17 17.53 8.81
N ASN A 288 -38.12 17.71 10.13
CA ASN A 288 -36.86 17.67 10.89
C ASN A 288 -36.20 16.28 10.83
N ALA A 289 -36.98 15.20 10.92
CA ALA A 289 -36.46 13.84 10.80
C ALA A 289 -35.90 13.56 9.39
N LEU A 290 -36.58 14.01 8.34
CA LEU A 290 -36.10 13.92 6.96
C LEU A 290 -34.81 14.71 6.75
N GLN A 291 -34.74 15.94 7.27
CA GLN A 291 -33.55 16.77 7.17
C GLN A 291 -32.36 16.14 7.91
N ALA A 292 -32.57 15.64 9.14
CA ALA A 292 -31.53 14.98 9.91
C ALA A 292 -30.98 13.72 9.21
N SER A 293 -31.86 12.92 8.60
CA SER A 293 -31.48 11.77 7.76
C SER A 293 -30.61 12.21 6.57
N HIS A 294 -31.05 13.25 5.86
CA HIS A 294 -30.32 13.78 4.71
C HIS A 294 -28.93 14.32 5.10
N ASP A 295 -28.84 15.12 6.16
CA ASP A 295 -27.59 15.67 6.66
C ASP A 295 -26.62 14.56 7.09
N ALA A 296 -27.12 13.52 7.76
CA ALA A 296 -26.32 12.37 8.17
C ALA A 296 -25.75 11.61 6.95
N HIS A 297 -26.56 11.43 5.90
CA HIS A 297 -26.08 10.81 4.66
C HIS A 297 -25.03 11.67 3.94
N MET A 298 -25.27 12.98 3.81
CA MET A 298 -24.32 13.90 3.16
C MET A 298 -22.99 13.93 3.89
N GLN A 299 -23.00 14.03 5.22
CA GLN A 299 -21.78 13.99 6.02
C GLN A 299 -20.96 12.71 5.80
N LYS A 300 -21.62 11.56 5.69
CA LYS A 300 -20.94 10.29 5.41
C LYS A 300 -20.34 10.23 4.02
N ILE A 301 -21.05 10.76 3.03
CA ILE A 301 -20.58 10.86 1.65
C ILE A 301 -19.30 11.71 1.61
N ASP A 302 -19.33 12.90 2.21
CA ASP A 302 -18.19 13.82 2.25
C ASP A 302 -17.00 13.23 3.02
N ALA A 303 -17.24 12.63 4.19
CA ALA A 303 -16.18 12.01 5.00
C ALA A 303 -15.52 10.82 4.26
N LEU A 304 -16.28 10.09 3.46
CA LEU A 304 -15.77 8.99 2.66
C LEU A 304 -14.96 9.49 1.47
N GLU A 305 -15.43 10.52 0.75
CA GLU A 305 -14.71 11.20 -0.33
C GLU A 305 -13.35 11.69 0.16
N ASP A 306 -13.35 12.48 1.23
CA ASP A 306 -12.15 13.04 1.84
C ASP A 306 -11.14 11.95 2.23
N ARG A 307 -11.62 10.87 2.84
CA ARG A 307 -10.77 9.76 3.26
C ARG A 307 -10.11 9.08 2.06
N LEU A 308 -10.86 8.77 1.01
CA LEU A 308 -10.35 8.06 -0.16
C LEU A 308 -9.37 8.93 -0.96
N VAL A 309 -9.72 10.21 -1.20
CA VAL A 309 -8.85 11.16 -1.88
C VAL A 309 -7.54 11.37 -1.09
N SER A 310 -7.66 11.58 0.22
CA SER A 310 -6.49 11.78 1.08
C SER A 310 -5.61 10.54 1.15
N GLN A 311 -6.18 9.34 1.11
CA GLN A 311 -5.43 8.08 1.11
C GLN A 311 -4.68 7.88 -0.21
N GLU A 312 -5.32 8.18 -1.35
CA GLU A 312 -4.70 8.07 -2.68
C GLU A 312 -3.48 8.98 -2.82
N LEU A 313 -3.62 10.25 -2.45
CA LEU A 313 -2.52 11.23 -2.53
C LEU A 313 -1.40 10.92 -1.54
N ARG A 314 -1.74 10.50 -0.31
CA ARG A 314 -0.73 10.08 0.67
C ARG A 314 0.05 8.86 0.16
N GLY A 315 -0.63 7.86 -0.41
CA GLY A 315 0.02 6.69 -0.97
C GLY A 315 1.01 7.02 -2.09
N ALA A 316 0.69 8.00 -2.94
CA ALA A 316 1.63 8.48 -3.96
C ALA A 316 2.85 9.19 -3.35
N ASN A 317 2.63 10.12 -2.41
CA ASN A 317 3.71 10.85 -1.74
C ASN A 317 4.63 9.93 -0.91
N ASP A 318 4.05 8.93 -0.24
CA ASP A 318 4.80 7.93 0.54
C ASP A 318 5.67 7.08 -0.38
N LEU A 319 5.19 6.74 -1.58
CA LEU A 319 5.96 6.00 -2.57
C LEU A 319 7.13 6.82 -3.10
N THR A 320 6.91 8.09 -3.49
CA THR A 320 7.98 9.04 -3.86
C THR A 320 9.05 9.13 -2.78
N SER A 321 8.63 9.28 -1.52
CA SER A 321 9.55 9.36 -0.38
C SER A 321 10.33 8.05 -0.18
N SER A 322 9.68 6.90 -0.39
CA SER A 322 10.29 5.58 -0.31
C SER A 322 11.33 5.37 -1.42
N ASN A 323 11.03 5.78 -2.65
CA ASN A 323 11.92 5.70 -3.80
C ASN A 323 13.19 6.53 -3.59
N ALA A 324 13.03 7.79 -3.13
CA ALA A 324 14.17 8.66 -2.82
C ALA A 324 15.06 8.08 -1.71
N THR A 325 14.43 7.50 -0.67
CA THR A 325 15.15 6.84 0.42
C THR A 325 15.90 5.61 -0.07
N TRP A 326 15.27 4.79 -0.91
CA TRP A 326 15.89 3.61 -1.50
C TRP A 326 17.11 3.98 -2.36
N ALA A 327 16.97 4.97 -3.25
CA ALA A 327 18.06 5.40 -4.13
C ALA A 327 19.29 5.88 -3.33
N THR A 328 19.05 6.70 -2.31
CA THR A 328 20.10 7.20 -1.40
C THR A 328 20.79 6.06 -0.66
N ARG A 329 20.01 5.12 -0.12
CA ARG A 329 20.55 3.97 0.63
C ARG A 329 21.38 3.06 -0.27
N ARG A 330 20.88 2.72 -1.46
CA ARG A 330 21.60 1.89 -2.44
C ARG A 330 22.97 2.49 -2.79
N ASN A 331 23.01 3.79 -3.06
CA ASN A 331 24.26 4.48 -3.36
C ASN A 331 25.25 4.37 -2.20
N ARG A 332 24.81 4.69 -0.98
CA ARG A 332 25.64 4.59 0.22
C ARG A 332 26.16 3.17 0.46
N ASP A 333 25.30 2.17 0.30
CA ASP A 333 25.66 0.76 0.47
C ASP A 333 26.71 0.35 -0.57
N ARG A 334 26.53 0.73 -1.85
CA ARG A 334 27.50 0.43 -2.92
C ARG A 334 28.85 1.13 -2.73
N ILE A 335 28.85 2.42 -2.36
CA ILE A 335 30.09 3.15 -2.04
C ILE A 335 30.83 2.45 -0.89
N SER A 336 30.11 2.05 0.15
CA SER A 336 30.70 1.36 1.30
C SER A 336 31.32 0.02 0.89
N GLU A 337 30.67 -0.75 0.01
CA GLU A 337 31.23 -1.99 -0.55
C GLU A 337 32.53 -1.75 -1.33
N ILE A 338 32.58 -0.72 -2.19
CA ILE A 338 33.78 -0.37 -2.98
C ILE A 338 34.94 0.01 -2.06
N ILE A 339 34.69 0.84 -1.04
CA ILE A 339 35.70 1.26 -0.07
C ILE A 339 36.22 0.06 0.72
N ASN A 340 35.32 -0.77 1.26
CA ASN A 340 35.71 -1.95 2.03
C ASN A 340 36.52 -2.95 1.17
N TYR A 341 36.17 -3.11 -0.10
CA TYR A 341 36.93 -3.95 -1.03
C TYR A 341 38.34 -3.40 -1.27
N LEU A 342 38.48 -2.08 -1.44
CA LEU A 342 39.78 -1.42 -1.57
C LEU A 342 40.63 -1.63 -0.32
N GLU A 343 40.10 -1.30 0.87
CA GLU A 343 40.83 -1.38 2.13
C GLU A 343 41.32 -2.80 2.42
N ARG A 344 40.45 -3.79 2.26
CA ARG A 344 40.81 -5.20 2.46
C ARG A 344 41.93 -5.62 1.51
N ASN A 345 41.81 -5.30 0.22
CA ASN A 345 42.84 -5.69 -0.76
C ASN A 345 44.15 -4.93 -0.55
N MET A 346 44.11 -3.68 -0.06
CA MET A 346 45.32 -2.93 0.26
C MET A 346 46.09 -3.61 1.40
N LEU A 347 45.40 -4.00 2.47
CA LEU A 347 45.98 -4.74 3.59
C LEU A 347 46.60 -6.07 3.15
N GLU A 348 45.88 -6.85 2.34
CA GLU A 348 46.41 -8.13 1.82
C GLU A 348 47.67 -7.92 0.95
N LEU A 349 47.75 -6.81 0.20
CA LEU A 349 48.95 -6.47 -0.57
C LEU A 349 50.08 -5.95 0.31
N ASP A 350 49.79 -5.24 1.39
CA ASP A 350 50.79 -4.83 2.39
C ASP A 350 51.40 -6.05 3.10
N GLU A 351 50.58 -7.02 3.50
CA GLU A 351 51.03 -8.27 4.10
C GLU A 351 51.96 -9.06 3.16
N LEU A 352 51.60 -9.17 1.88
CA LEU A 352 52.44 -9.83 0.88
C LEU A 352 53.79 -9.12 0.62
N ALA A 353 53.90 -7.83 0.94
CA ALA A 353 55.15 -7.08 0.84
C ALA A 353 56.01 -7.19 2.11
N GLY A 354 55.38 -7.41 3.27
CA GLY A 354 56.04 -7.41 4.58
C GLY A 354 56.60 -8.76 5.06
N ASP A 355 56.36 -9.86 4.32
CA ASP A 355 56.80 -11.22 4.71
C ASP A 355 58.33 -11.48 4.58
N ASP A 356 59.15 -10.47 4.20
CA ASP A 356 60.62 -10.61 4.08
C ASP A 356 61.38 -10.27 5.39
N ASP A 357 60.74 -9.70 6.41
CA ASP A 357 61.41 -9.35 7.69
C ASP A 357 61.50 -10.52 8.70
N GLY A 358 61.07 -11.73 8.32
CA GLY A 358 60.98 -12.91 9.19
C GLY A 358 62.06 -13.98 9.01
N ALA A 359 63.03 -13.79 8.12
CA ALA A 359 64.01 -14.82 7.73
C ALA A 359 65.47 -14.49 8.08
N GLU A 360 65.74 -13.89 9.24
CA GLU A 360 67.09 -13.96 9.86
C GLU A 360 66.98 -14.23 11.37
N ALA A 361 67.15 -15.50 11.75
CA ALA A 361 67.50 -15.93 13.10
C ALA A 361 68.54 -17.06 13.05
#